data_AF-A0A9W9VGX3-F1
#
_entry.id   AF-A0A9W9VGX3-F1
#
_cell.length_a   1.000
_cell.length_b   1.000
_cell.length_c   1.000
_cell.angle_alpha   90.00
_cell.angle_beta   90.00
_cell.angle_gamma   90.00
#
_symmetry.space_group_name_H-M   'P 1'
#
loop_
_entity.id
_entity.type
_entity.pdbx_description
1 polymer ?
#
loop_
_entity_poly.entity_id
_entity_poly.type
_entity_poly.pdbx_seq_one_letter_code
_entity_poly.pdbx_strand_id
1 'polypeptide(L)'
;MPSSMTKDNVETHAVCKSHHVKVDPDLGTRNFCIAGLAFGWIFASLFLIAGAIMLSSDHFTVPSYLRLKVIMVNFFLHTMRPGKTYPHSHRIQQLHQGSSVFVQLLLNFLVTIILDTTNYIHATTLKWALFKEGRLKFNSNVRLFTSARAHGPNSWYMNSISLLGLAISYGAISAAITDVVIVGQWNEDTHEVEYGPSETSDIIDINGLAIFALGIGVFLQVGVSTYSLLCSNEVKTWNNNLLSNARAWLDGNDATNDLSEDTDPEFTFSSRGVQDSMLSIAPHVQIVRRLIWGFCALFTVWSMSQGIVTATTGYMAENFGDFSSGLEGYWRFYGAMYWDYKKITKSPPYWLGLIIQIIAQSFLTFALHCVELLFNLSRDEAAWRELETVGVDADPSMRSNFSRQTLIMLVMKAIIQWVFGYALTADVSVNIALLPIIALMVLFIVLAIGSEYMLKKRPRGSLPASYGYFERVARLVDDWDHARLFWGDKGCFKDRVCRAGTAGRRLPDLKPDTLYCCHQKED
;
A
#
# COMPACT_ATOMS: atom_id res chain seq x y z
N MET A 1 -26.65 22.69 -83.10
CA MET A 1 -25.91 23.34 -82.00
C MET A 1 -26.57 22.94 -80.69
N PRO A 2 -25.82 22.42 -79.71
CA PRO A 2 -26.34 21.48 -78.72
C PRO A 2 -26.55 22.09 -77.34
N SER A 3 -27.49 21.50 -76.59
CA SER A 3 -27.72 21.72 -75.17
C SER A 3 -26.79 20.83 -74.34
N SER A 4 -26.07 21.43 -73.38
CA SER A 4 -25.26 20.71 -72.39
C SER A 4 -25.90 20.83 -71.00
N MET A 5 -26.49 19.72 -70.54
CA MET A 5 -26.85 19.50 -69.13
C MET A 5 -25.64 18.96 -68.38
N THR A 6 -25.12 19.74 -67.43
CA THR A 6 -24.16 19.28 -66.42
C THR A 6 -24.92 18.67 -65.25
N LYS A 7 -24.67 17.39 -64.98
CA LYS A 7 -25.07 16.68 -63.77
C LYS A 7 -23.98 16.88 -62.72
N ASP A 8 -24.32 17.56 -61.62
CA ASP A 8 -23.50 17.59 -60.42
C ASP A 8 -23.69 16.29 -59.64
N ASN A 9 -22.62 15.49 -59.57
CA ASN A 9 -22.53 14.34 -58.68
C ASN A 9 -22.15 14.83 -57.28
N VAL A 10 -23.10 14.79 -56.36
CA VAL A 10 -22.85 14.92 -54.93
C VAL A 10 -22.37 13.55 -54.41
N GLU A 11 -21.04 13.37 -54.34
CA GLU A 11 -20.42 12.27 -53.60
C GLU A 11 -20.53 12.56 -52.09
N THR A 12 -21.54 11.97 -51.46
CA THR A 12 -21.60 11.83 -50.00
C THR A 12 -20.56 10.81 -49.55
N HIS A 13 -19.36 11.29 -49.20
CA HIS A 13 -18.39 10.51 -48.43
C HIS A 13 -18.94 10.23 -47.03
N ALA A 14 -19.67 9.12 -46.90
CA ALA A 14 -19.95 8.50 -45.62
C ALA A 14 -18.61 8.00 -45.03
N VAL A 15 -18.04 8.81 -44.14
CA VAL A 15 -16.90 8.41 -43.30
C VAL A 15 -17.38 7.28 -42.39
N CYS A 16 -17.13 6.05 -42.84
CA CYS A 16 -17.34 4.85 -42.07
C CYS A 16 -16.31 4.85 -40.92
N LYS A 17 -16.67 5.47 -39.78
CA LYS A 17 -15.95 5.30 -38.52
C LYS A 17 -16.10 3.82 -38.13
N SER A 18 -15.09 3.05 -38.49
CA SER A 18 -14.83 1.72 -37.94
C SER A 18 -14.81 1.84 -36.41
N HIS A 19 -15.96 1.53 -35.80
CA HIS A 19 -16.06 1.27 -34.36
C HIS A 19 -15.37 -0.07 -34.10
N HIS A 20 -14.04 -0.06 -34.05
CA HIS A 20 -13.34 -1.05 -33.25
C HIS A 20 -13.92 -0.93 -31.84
N VAL A 21 -14.65 -1.96 -31.41
CA VAL A 21 -15.12 -2.12 -30.04
C VAL A 21 -13.89 -2.23 -29.15
N LYS A 22 -13.32 -1.09 -28.75
CA LYS A 22 -12.32 -1.01 -27.71
C LYS A 22 -13.04 -1.47 -26.45
N VAL A 23 -12.62 -2.61 -25.92
CA VAL A 23 -12.99 -3.03 -24.56
C VAL A 23 -12.61 -1.87 -23.65
N ASP A 24 -13.62 -1.32 -22.98
CA ASP A 24 -13.46 -0.20 -22.07
C ASP A 24 -12.38 -0.58 -21.02
N PRO A 25 -11.21 0.09 -20.99
CA PRO A 25 -10.13 -0.24 -20.07
C PRO A 25 -10.57 -0.20 -18.59
N ASP A 26 -11.65 0.52 -18.30
CA ASP A 26 -12.28 0.59 -17.00
C ASP A 26 -12.94 -0.74 -16.59
N LEU A 27 -13.50 -1.48 -17.56
CA LEU A 27 -14.05 -2.82 -17.32
C LEU A 27 -12.94 -3.81 -16.92
N GLY A 28 -11.77 -3.70 -17.53
CA GLY A 28 -10.62 -4.55 -17.22
C GLY A 28 -10.14 -4.37 -15.77
N THR A 29 -9.98 -3.12 -15.35
CA THR A 29 -9.56 -2.79 -13.98
C THR A 29 -10.62 -3.21 -12.95
N ARG A 30 -11.90 -2.97 -13.25
CA ARG A 30 -13.02 -3.43 -12.40
C ARG A 30 -13.05 -4.95 -12.28
N ASN A 31 -12.89 -5.69 -13.38
CA ASN A 31 -12.87 -7.16 -13.37
C ASN A 31 -11.68 -7.71 -12.55
N PHE A 32 -10.51 -7.08 -12.66
CA PHE A 32 -9.36 -7.44 -11.84
C PHE A 32 -9.63 -7.21 -10.34
N CYS A 33 -10.27 -6.09 -10.00
CA CYS A 33 -10.69 -5.81 -8.63
C CYS A 33 -11.70 -6.85 -8.12
N ILE A 34 -12.67 -7.25 -8.94
CA ILE A 34 -13.64 -8.30 -8.60
C ILE A 34 -12.92 -9.65 -8.39
N ALA A 35 -11.96 -9.99 -9.24
CA ALA A 35 -11.17 -11.22 -9.09
C ALA A 35 -10.34 -11.21 -7.80
N GLY A 36 -9.67 -10.09 -7.49
CA GLY A 36 -8.94 -9.92 -6.25
C GLY A 36 -9.84 -9.96 -5.00
N LEU A 37 -11.05 -9.40 -5.10
CA LEU A 37 -12.06 -9.48 -4.05
C LEU A 37 -12.55 -10.92 -3.83
N ALA A 38 -12.85 -11.66 -4.90
CA ALA A 38 -13.23 -13.06 -4.84
C ALA A 38 -12.12 -13.92 -4.21
N PHE A 39 -10.87 -13.69 -4.62
CA PHE A 39 -9.70 -14.33 -4.01
C PHE A 39 -9.59 -13.99 -2.51
N GLY A 40 -9.80 -12.72 -2.13
CA GLY A 40 -9.83 -12.29 -0.74
C GLY A 40 -10.90 -12.99 0.09
N TRP A 41 -12.12 -13.19 -0.43
CA TRP A 41 -13.19 -13.93 0.24
C TRP A 41 -12.84 -15.40 0.47
N ILE A 42 -12.28 -16.06 -0.55
CA ILE A 42 -11.81 -17.44 -0.44
C ILE A 42 -10.71 -17.52 0.62
N PHE A 43 -9.72 -16.62 0.55
CA PHE A 43 -8.62 -16.55 1.50
C PHE A 43 -9.13 -16.33 2.93
N ALA A 44 -9.98 -15.34 3.17
CA ALA A 44 -10.56 -15.08 4.49
C ALA A 44 -11.31 -16.30 5.05
N SER A 45 -12.13 -16.93 4.21
CA SER A 45 -12.91 -18.12 4.61
C SER A 45 -12.01 -19.30 4.96
N LEU A 46 -10.96 -19.56 4.17
CA LEU A 46 -9.99 -20.61 4.45
C LEU A 46 -9.27 -20.40 5.78
N PHE A 47 -8.84 -19.17 6.07
CA PHE A 47 -8.14 -18.84 7.32
C PHE A 47 -9.07 -18.88 8.53
N LEU A 48 -10.33 -18.46 8.39
CA LEU A 48 -11.34 -18.59 9.44
C LEU A 48 -11.62 -20.07 9.75
N ILE A 49 -11.82 -20.91 8.73
CA ILE A 49 -12.08 -22.34 8.91
C ILE A 49 -10.85 -23.04 9.50
N ALA A 50 -9.66 -22.80 8.95
CA ALA A 50 -8.42 -23.40 9.43
C ALA A 50 -8.14 -23.00 10.88
N GLY A 51 -8.26 -21.71 11.21
CA GLY A 51 -8.11 -21.21 12.58
C GLY A 51 -9.14 -21.81 13.54
N ALA A 52 -10.41 -21.91 13.12
CA ALA A 52 -11.47 -22.52 13.94
C ALA A 52 -11.22 -24.02 14.19
N ILE A 53 -10.76 -24.77 13.17
CA ILE A 53 -10.39 -26.19 13.32
C ILE A 53 -9.20 -26.35 14.28
N MET A 54 -8.19 -25.48 14.18
CA MET A 54 -7.04 -25.50 15.08
C MET A 54 -7.45 -25.19 16.53
N LEU A 55 -8.36 -24.24 16.73
CA LEU A 55 -8.88 -23.85 18.04
C LEU A 55 -9.80 -24.91 18.67
N SER A 56 -10.57 -25.66 17.88
CA SER A 56 -11.49 -26.69 18.37
C SER A 56 -10.84 -28.05 18.64
N SER A 57 -9.64 -28.27 18.09
CA SER A 57 -8.92 -29.52 18.24
C SER A 57 -8.16 -29.54 19.57
N ASP A 58 -8.79 -30.09 20.61
CA ASP A 58 -8.29 -30.11 22.01
C ASP A 58 -7.02 -30.96 22.23
N HIS A 59 -6.63 -31.79 21.27
CA HIS A 59 -5.51 -32.73 21.40
C HIS A 59 -4.45 -32.53 20.32
N PHE A 60 -3.53 -31.58 20.53
CA PHE A 60 -2.28 -31.59 19.79
C PHE A 60 -1.31 -32.60 20.40
N THR A 61 -1.11 -33.72 19.71
CA THR A 61 -0.04 -34.65 20.05
C THR A 61 1.28 -34.09 19.53
N VAL A 62 2.24 -33.90 20.44
CA VAL A 62 3.59 -33.46 20.06
C VAL A 62 4.16 -34.47 19.06
N PRO A 63 4.61 -34.03 17.87
CA PRO A 63 5.19 -34.91 16.87
C PRO A 63 6.32 -35.77 17.44
N SER A 64 6.45 -37.01 16.96
CA SER A 64 7.44 -37.97 17.48
C SER A 64 8.87 -37.43 17.42
N TYR A 65 9.22 -36.66 16.39
CA TYR A 65 10.54 -36.05 16.20
C TYR A 65 10.88 -34.95 17.22
N LEU A 66 9.90 -34.44 17.97
CA LEU A 66 10.07 -33.44 19.03
C LEU A 66 9.96 -34.02 20.44
N ARG A 67 9.63 -35.30 20.58
CA ARG A 67 9.57 -35.94 21.90
C ARG A 67 10.95 -35.89 22.55
N LEU A 68 10.98 -35.53 23.83
CA LEU A 68 12.21 -35.39 24.61
C LEU A 68 13.18 -34.33 24.06
N LYS A 69 12.72 -33.44 23.17
CA LYS A 69 13.52 -32.29 22.74
C LYS A 69 13.16 -31.05 23.55
N VAL A 70 14.12 -30.17 23.72
CA VAL A 70 13.89 -28.81 24.21
C VAL A 70 13.86 -27.89 23.00
N ILE A 71 12.69 -27.32 22.75
CA ILE A 71 12.51 -26.37 21.66
C ILE A 71 12.41 -24.96 22.22
N MET A 72 12.80 -24.00 21.41
CA MET A 72 12.57 -22.58 21.64
C MET A 72 11.57 -22.10 20.61
N VAL A 73 10.46 -21.56 21.09
CA VAL A 73 9.42 -20.94 20.26
C VAL A 73 9.30 -19.50 20.70
N ASN A 74 9.59 -18.57 19.80
CA ASN A 74 9.53 -17.13 20.09
C ASN A 74 10.20 -16.80 21.45
N PHE A 75 11.48 -17.17 21.61
CA PHE A 75 12.31 -16.98 22.81
C PHE A 75 11.87 -17.72 24.08
N PHE A 76 10.77 -18.48 24.03
CA PHE A 76 10.31 -19.28 25.14
C PHE A 76 10.79 -20.73 25.00
N LEU A 77 11.52 -21.21 26.01
CA LEU A 77 11.97 -22.61 26.06
C LEU A 77 10.81 -23.53 26.50
N HIS A 78 10.42 -24.42 25.61
CA HIS A 78 9.48 -25.50 25.86
C HIS A 78 10.22 -26.84 25.93
N THR A 79 10.27 -27.42 27.12
CA THR A 79 10.68 -28.83 27.31
C THR A 79 9.51 -29.74 26.93
N MET A 80 9.67 -30.54 25.86
CA MET A 80 8.66 -31.47 25.37
C MET A 80 8.73 -32.81 26.12
N ARG A 81 8.29 -32.80 27.39
CA ARG A 81 8.21 -34.00 28.23
C ARG A 81 6.98 -34.85 27.88
N PRO A 82 7.04 -36.19 28.03
CA PRO A 82 5.86 -37.04 27.93
C PRO A 82 4.75 -36.55 28.87
N GLY A 83 3.52 -36.43 28.37
CA GLY A 83 2.36 -35.98 29.15
C GLY A 83 2.23 -34.46 29.34
N LYS A 84 3.20 -33.64 28.92
CA LYS A 84 3.06 -32.18 28.92
C LYS A 84 2.31 -31.73 27.67
N THR A 85 1.25 -30.94 27.87
CA THR A 85 0.50 -30.36 26.76
C THR A 85 1.21 -29.12 26.22
N TYR A 86 1.35 -29.06 24.90
CA TYR A 86 1.71 -27.83 24.18
C TYR A 86 0.45 -26.93 24.09
N PRO A 87 0.58 -25.61 23.91
CA PRO A 87 -0.58 -24.73 23.77
C PRO A 87 -1.60 -25.27 22.76
N HIS A 88 -2.87 -25.38 23.18
CA HIS A 88 -3.92 -26.06 22.40
C HIS A 88 -4.14 -25.45 21.01
N SER A 89 -3.91 -24.14 20.85
CA SER A 89 -4.07 -23.42 19.58
C SER A 89 -2.86 -23.50 18.65
N HIS A 90 -1.75 -24.12 19.07
CA HIS A 90 -0.50 -24.10 18.31
C HIS A 90 -0.24 -25.43 17.60
N ARG A 91 0.39 -25.37 16.42
CA ARG A 91 0.71 -26.55 15.61
C ARG A 91 2.13 -26.44 15.08
N ILE A 92 2.95 -27.40 15.47
CA ILE A 92 4.35 -27.46 15.03
C ILE A 92 4.47 -28.35 13.79
N GLN A 93 5.05 -27.78 12.73
CA GLN A 93 5.25 -28.44 11.45
C GLN A 93 6.72 -28.33 11.02
N GLN A 94 7.31 -29.45 10.61
CA GLN A 94 8.64 -29.47 10.00
C GLN A 94 8.51 -29.14 8.50
N LEU A 95 9.36 -28.23 8.04
CA LEU A 95 9.51 -27.82 6.65
C LEU A 95 10.90 -28.20 6.14
N HIS A 96 11.09 -28.06 4.82
CA HIS A 96 12.40 -28.17 4.20
C HIS A 96 13.24 -26.91 4.49
N GLN A 97 14.56 -27.05 4.52
CA GLN A 97 15.47 -25.95 4.85
C GLN A 97 15.27 -24.74 3.92
N GLY A 98 15.26 -23.53 4.50
CA GLY A 98 14.97 -22.25 3.83
C GLY A 98 13.50 -22.02 3.48
N SER A 99 12.60 -22.99 3.72
CA SER A 99 11.20 -22.87 3.33
C SER A 99 10.38 -22.04 4.33
N SER A 100 10.80 -21.98 5.60
CA SER A 100 10.09 -21.20 6.63
C SER A 100 10.06 -19.71 6.27
N VAL A 101 11.24 -19.15 5.93
CA VAL A 101 11.41 -17.76 5.50
C VAL A 101 10.61 -17.47 4.23
N PHE A 102 10.67 -18.38 3.25
CA PHE A 102 9.93 -18.23 2.00
C PHE A 102 8.41 -18.25 2.23
N VAL A 103 7.90 -19.16 3.06
CA VAL A 103 6.47 -19.26 3.38
C VAL A 103 6.00 -18.00 4.10
N GLN A 104 6.75 -17.50 5.10
CA GLN A 104 6.42 -16.26 5.81
C GLN A 104 6.39 -15.06 4.86
N LEU A 105 7.40 -14.92 4.00
CA LEU A 105 7.48 -13.82 3.03
C LEU A 105 6.37 -13.90 1.98
N LEU A 106 6.11 -15.11 1.44
CA LEU A 106 5.05 -15.34 0.46
C LEU A 106 3.68 -15.02 1.05
N LEU A 107 3.41 -15.45 2.29
CA LEU A 107 2.15 -15.16 2.96
C LEU A 107 1.99 -13.64 3.17
N ASN A 108 3.06 -12.94 3.58
CA ASN A 108 3.04 -11.47 3.71
C ASN A 108 2.75 -10.79 2.38
N PHE A 109 3.36 -11.26 1.29
CA PHE A 109 3.14 -10.71 -0.04
C PHE A 109 1.70 -10.94 -0.52
N LEU A 110 1.16 -12.15 -0.34
CA LEU A 110 -0.23 -12.48 -0.70
C LEU A 110 -1.24 -11.63 0.06
N VAL A 111 -1.08 -11.52 1.38
CA VAL A 111 -1.95 -10.67 2.21
C VAL A 111 -1.82 -9.22 1.80
N THR A 112 -0.61 -8.72 1.54
CA THR A 112 -0.40 -7.34 1.07
C THR A 112 -1.13 -7.09 -0.26
N ILE A 113 -1.06 -8.02 -1.23
CA ILE A 113 -1.79 -7.89 -2.50
C ILE A 113 -3.31 -7.84 -2.30
N ILE A 114 -3.86 -8.73 -1.46
CA ILE A 114 -5.30 -8.75 -1.15
C ILE A 114 -5.72 -7.42 -0.51
N LEU A 115 -4.94 -6.95 0.47
CA LEU A 115 -5.22 -5.71 1.19
C LEU A 115 -5.09 -4.48 0.29
N ASP A 116 -4.07 -4.41 -0.57
CA ASP A 116 -3.93 -3.29 -1.51
C ASP A 116 -5.04 -3.30 -2.58
N THR A 117 -5.49 -4.49 -3.04
CA THR A 117 -6.62 -4.59 -3.99
C THR A 117 -7.94 -4.16 -3.35
N THR A 118 -8.22 -4.60 -2.13
CA THR A 118 -9.42 -4.20 -1.38
C THR A 118 -9.41 -2.71 -1.05
N ASN A 119 -8.25 -2.18 -0.66
CA ASN A 119 -8.04 -0.75 -0.44
C ASN A 119 -8.22 0.06 -1.72
N TYR A 120 -7.79 -0.43 -2.88
CA TYR A 120 -7.98 0.23 -4.17
C TYR A 120 -9.47 0.40 -4.50
N ILE A 121 -10.27 -0.66 -4.32
CA ILE A 121 -11.73 -0.61 -4.55
C ILE A 121 -12.34 0.50 -3.72
N HIS A 122 -12.05 0.48 -2.41
CA HIS A 122 -12.64 1.42 -1.49
C HIS A 122 -12.12 2.86 -1.71
N ALA A 123 -10.84 3.05 -2.05
CA ALA A 123 -10.31 4.37 -2.37
C ALA A 123 -10.95 4.95 -3.63
N THR A 124 -11.22 4.12 -4.64
CA THR A 124 -11.89 4.50 -5.88
C THR A 124 -13.34 4.89 -5.61
N THR A 125 -14.08 4.11 -4.83
CA THR A 125 -15.46 4.46 -4.46
C THR A 125 -15.54 5.73 -3.61
N LEU A 126 -14.60 5.90 -2.67
CA LEU A 126 -14.51 7.12 -1.86
C LEU A 126 -14.21 8.35 -2.71
N LYS A 127 -13.33 8.23 -3.72
CA LYS A 127 -13.03 9.31 -4.66
C LYS A 127 -14.30 9.86 -5.31
N TRP A 128 -15.12 8.97 -5.85
CA TRP A 128 -16.37 9.35 -6.54
C TRP A 128 -17.48 9.78 -5.59
N ALA A 129 -17.52 9.24 -4.36
CA ALA A 129 -18.41 9.76 -3.32
C ALA A 129 -18.05 11.20 -2.92
N LEU A 130 -16.76 11.52 -2.81
CA LEU A 130 -16.29 12.90 -2.55
C LEU A 130 -16.57 13.84 -3.72
N PHE A 131 -16.56 13.33 -4.95
CA PHE A 131 -16.94 14.10 -6.14
C PHE A 131 -18.39 14.58 -6.03
N LYS A 132 -19.32 13.68 -5.70
CA LYS A 132 -20.73 14.01 -5.51
C LYS A 132 -20.98 15.04 -4.40
N GLU A 133 -20.10 15.06 -3.39
CA GLU A 133 -20.16 16.06 -2.31
C GLU A 133 -19.49 17.41 -2.67
N GLY A 134 -18.92 17.56 -3.88
CA GLY A 134 -18.19 18.77 -4.28
C GLY A 134 -16.87 18.96 -3.50
N ARG A 135 -16.34 17.90 -2.88
CA ARG A 135 -15.16 17.94 -2.00
C ARG A 135 -13.92 17.31 -2.62
N LEU A 136 -14.03 16.74 -3.82
CA LEU A 136 -12.93 16.13 -4.55
C LEU A 136 -12.02 17.19 -5.16
N LYS A 137 -10.80 17.32 -4.63
CA LYS A 137 -9.78 18.28 -5.10
C LYS A 137 -8.59 17.63 -5.80
N PHE A 138 -8.16 16.47 -5.31
CA PHE A 138 -6.99 15.74 -5.81
C PHE A 138 -7.37 14.36 -6.32
N ASN A 139 -6.62 13.86 -7.30
CA ASN A 139 -6.75 12.49 -7.80
C ASN A 139 -6.45 11.45 -6.71
N SER A 140 -5.41 11.71 -5.91
CA SER A 140 -4.99 10.87 -4.80
C SER A 140 -5.37 11.52 -3.46
N ASN A 141 -6.46 11.07 -2.83
CA ASN A 141 -6.92 11.59 -1.53
C ASN A 141 -6.42 10.75 -0.36
N VAL A 142 -6.23 11.40 0.79
CA VAL A 142 -5.84 10.72 2.02
C VAL A 142 -7.06 10.10 2.69
N ARG A 143 -7.28 8.81 2.44
CA ARG A 143 -8.41 8.05 2.98
C ARG A 143 -8.59 8.19 4.49
N LEU A 144 -7.51 8.25 5.27
CA LEU A 144 -7.56 8.41 6.72
C LEU A 144 -8.11 9.77 7.18
N PHE A 145 -7.99 10.81 6.35
CA PHE A 145 -8.44 12.17 6.70
C PHE A 145 -9.69 12.60 5.92
N THR A 146 -10.20 11.76 5.03
CA THR A 146 -11.35 12.08 4.18
C THR A 146 -12.42 11.00 4.27
N SER A 147 -13.66 11.40 4.55
CA SER A 147 -14.83 10.54 4.50
C SER A 147 -15.98 11.25 3.79
N ALA A 148 -16.84 10.47 3.14
CA ALA A 148 -18.13 10.91 2.68
C ALA A 148 -19.11 10.99 3.86
N ARG A 149 -19.94 12.02 3.89
CA ARG A 149 -21.05 12.18 4.85
C ARG A 149 -22.31 11.46 4.39
N ALA A 150 -22.56 11.45 3.08
CA ALA A 150 -23.82 10.96 2.50
C ALA A 150 -23.76 9.49 2.04
N HIS A 151 -22.56 8.93 1.87
CA HIS A 151 -22.37 7.58 1.33
C HIS A 151 -21.93 6.60 2.44
N GLY A 152 -22.86 5.77 2.92
CA GLY A 152 -22.67 4.84 4.04
C GLY A 152 -21.37 4.00 3.97
N PRO A 153 -21.06 3.34 2.84
CA PRO A 153 -19.81 2.58 2.67
C PRO A 153 -18.52 3.39 2.82
N ASN A 154 -18.55 4.69 2.51
CA ASN A 154 -17.38 5.57 2.47
C ASN A 154 -17.37 6.57 3.65
N SER A 155 -18.15 6.26 4.69
CA SER A 155 -18.26 7.02 5.92
C SER A 155 -17.05 6.81 6.85
N TRP A 156 -16.92 7.68 7.85
CA TRP A 156 -15.82 7.60 8.82
C TRP A 156 -15.81 6.29 9.61
N TYR A 157 -16.97 5.69 9.89
CA TYR A 157 -17.06 4.43 10.63
C TYR A 157 -16.59 3.24 9.77
N MET A 158 -16.92 3.22 8.48
CA MET A 158 -16.40 2.20 7.56
C MET A 158 -14.89 2.34 7.32
N ASN A 159 -14.38 3.57 7.25
CA ASN A 159 -12.93 3.83 7.26
C ASN A 159 -12.28 3.28 8.53
N SER A 160 -12.93 3.43 9.68
CA SER A 160 -12.43 2.91 10.96
C SER A 160 -12.44 1.38 11.00
N ILE A 161 -13.50 0.73 10.48
CA ILE A 161 -13.58 -0.73 10.36
C ILE A 161 -12.50 -1.26 9.41
N SER A 162 -12.27 -0.60 8.27
CA SER A 162 -11.20 -0.99 7.37
C SER A 162 -9.83 -0.75 7.99
N LEU A 163 -9.59 0.34 8.71
CA LEU A 163 -8.33 0.53 9.43
C LEU A 163 -8.11 -0.59 10.47
N LEU A 164 -9.15 -0.96 11.20
CA LEU A 164 -9.09 -2.07 12.16
C LEU A 164 -8.81 -3.41 11.47
N GLY A 165 -9.51 -3.72 10.37
CA GLY A 165 -9.26 -4.93 9.60
C GLY A 165 -7.83 -5.01 9.07
N LEU A 166 -7.25 -3.87 8.68
CA LEU A 166 -5.87 -3.75 8.24
C LEU A 166 -4.88 -4.05 9.36
N ALA A 167 -5.09 -3.43 10.53
CA ALA A 167 -4.29 -3.66 11.73
C ALA A 167 -4.36 -5.12 12.20
N ILE A 168 -5.57 -5.69 12.23
CA ILE A 168 -5.78 -7.11 12.57
C ILE A 168 -5.05 -8.00 11.58
N SER A 169 -5.19 -7.77 10.27
CA SER A 169 -4.57 -8.64 9.26
C SER A 169 -3.05 -8.65 9.36
N TYR A 170 -2.43 -7.47 9.44
CA TYR A 170 -0.97 -7.39 9.54
C TYR A 170 -0.43 -7.80 10.91
N GLY A 171 -1.17 -7.56 12.00
CA GLY A 171 -0.74 -8.00 13.32
C GLY A 171 -0.84 -9.53 13.45
N ALA A 172 -1.93 -10.09 12.95
CA ALA A 172 -2.20 -11.51 12.96
C ALA A 172 -1.21 -12.28 12.08
N ILE A 173 -0.91 -11.82 10.86
CA ILE A 173 0.08 -12.51 10.00
C ILE A 173 1.47 -12.56 10.65
N SER A 174 1.87 -11.50 11.36
CA SER A 174 3.13 -11.45 12.09
C SER A 174 3.19 -12.42 13.27
N ALA A 175 2.03 -12.77 13.85
CA ALA A 175 1.93 -13.74 14.94
C ALA A 175 1.53 -15.14 14.47
N ALA A 176 1.15 -15.31 13.19
CA ALA A 176 0.58 -16.54 12.65
C ALA A 176 1.61 -17.65 12.51
N ILE A 177 2.83 -17.30 12.13
CA ILE A 177 3.93 -18.25 11.91
C ILE A 177 5.11 -17.74 12.73
N THR A 178 5.59 -18.59 13.63
CA THR A 178 6.79 -18.34 14.41
C THR A 178 7.77 -19.48 14.20
N ASP A 179 9.06 -19.19 14.13
CA ASP A 179 10.07 -20.23 13.93
C ASP A 179 10.37 -20.94 15.24
N VAL A 180 10.66 -22.24 15.13
CA VAL A 180 10.97 -23.14 16.24
C VAL A 180 12.40 -23.63 16.06
N VAL A 181 13.21 -23.47 17.10
CA VAL A 181 14.60 -23.94 17.11
C VAL A 181 14.74 -25.06 18.15
N ILE A 182 15.40 -26.16 17.79
CA ILE A 182 15.76 -27.21 18.75
C ILE A 182 17.05 -26.76 19.46
N VAL A 183 16.99 -26.63 20.77
CA VAL A 183 18.10 -26.10 21.60
C VAL A 183 18.77 -27.19 22.44
N GLY A 184 18.11 -28.33 22.65
CA GLY A 184 18.69 -29.43 23.40
C GLY A 184 17.81 -30.66 23.47
N GLN A 185 18.23 -31.62 24.28
CA GLN A 185 17.52 -32.86 24.57
C GLN A 185 17.26 -32.98 26.07
N TRP A 186 16.11 -33.55 26.43
CA TRP A 186 15.73 -33.86 27.78
C TRP A 186 16.19 -35.28 28.10
N ASN A 187 17.10 -35.42 29.06
CA ASN A 187 17.54 -36.72 29.52
C ASN A 187 16.57 -37.22 30.61
N GLU A 188 15.92 -38.37 30.37
CA GLU A 188 14.96 -38.95 31.31
C GLU A 188 15.64 -39.47 32.58
N ASP A 189 16.88 -39.96 32.49
CA ASP A 189 17.61 -40.59 33.60
C ASP A 189 18.15 -39.56 34.59
N THR A 190 18.70 -38.45 34.08
CA THR A 190 19.28 -37.38 34.93
C THR A 190 18.27 -36.31 35.30
N HIS A 191 17.11 -36.26 34.64
CA HIS A 191 16.15 -35.15 34.72
C HIS A 191 16.76 -33.77 34.43
N GLU A 192 17.81 -33.73 33.62
CA GLU A 192 18.49 -32.50 33.21
C GLU A 192 18.33 -32.25 31.71
N VAL A 193 18.47 -30.98 31.31
CA VAL A 193 18.48 -30.58 29.90
C VAL A 193 19.92 -30.62 29.41
N GLU A 194 20.19 -31.50 28.46
CA GLU A 194 21.45 -31.54 27.74
C GLU A 194 21.36 -30.59 26.56
N TYR A 195 22.06 -29.47 26.67
CA TYR A 195 22.18 -28.51 25.57
C TYR A 195 23.19 -29.03 24.54
N GLY A 196 22.78 -29.01 23.27
CA GLY A 196 23.60 -29.43 22.15
C GLY A 196 23.66 -28.36 21.07
N PRO A 197 24.58 -28.46 20.10
CA PRO A 197 24.56 -27.59 18.93
C PRO A 197 23.19 -27.69 18.25
N SER A 198 22.53 -26.56 17.97
CA SER A 198 21.20 -26.59 17.38
C SER A 198 21.24 -27.33 16.04
N GLU A 199 20.44 -28.38 15.91
CA GLU A 199 20.12 -28.91 14.59
C GLU A 199 19.24 -27.89 13.89
N THR A 200 19.77 -27.24 12.85
CA THR A 200 19.02 -26.32 11.99
C THR A 200 18.01 -27.12 11.17
N SER A 201 16.89 -27.44 11.79
CA SER A 201 15.70 -27.94 11.11
C SER A 201 14.72 -26.78 11.02
N ASP A 202 14.27 -26.48 9.81
CA ASP A 202 13.21 -25.49 9.58
C ASP A 202 11.92 -26.04 10.18
N ILE A 203 11.64 -25.68 11.43
CA ILE A 203 10.42 -26.03 12.11
C ILE A 203 9.66 -24.73 12.35
N ILE A 204 8.39 -24.72 12.00
CA ILE A 204 7.51 -23.59 12.24
C ILE A 204 6.43 -23.98 13.24
N ASP A 205 6.04 -23.02 14.06
CA ASP A 205 4.86 -23.09 14.91
C ASP A 205 3.78 -22.16 14.35
N ILE A 206 2.62 -22.73 14.08
CA ILE A 206 1.48 -22.05 13.51
C ILE A 206 0.50 -21.74 14.64
N ASN A 207 0.26 -20.47 14.89
CA ASN A 207 -0.68 -20.00 15.90
C ASN A 207 -2.10 -19.94 15.33
N GLY A 208 -2.96 -20.87 15.75
CA GLY A 208 -4.34 -20.98 15.28
C GLY A 208 -5.20 -19.76 15.62
N LEU A 209 -4.94 -19.07 16.74
CA LEU A 209 -5.66 -17.85 17.11
C LEU A 209 -5.30 -16.70 16.15
N ALA A 210 -4.01 -16.58 15.81
CA ALA A 210 -3.55 -15.59 14.85
C ALA A 210 -4.06 -15.91 13.43
N ILE A 211 -4.05 -17.18 13.00
CA ILE A 211 -4.66 -17.59 11.72
C ILE A 211 -6.15 -17.23 11.67
N PHE A 212 -6.89 -17.48 12.76
CA PHE A 212 -8.30 -17.09 12.86
C PHE A 212 -8.49 -15.57 12.79
N ALA A 213 -7.68 -14.81 13.53
CA ALA A 213 -7.71 -13.35 13.51
C ALA A 213 -7.34 -12.77 12.16
N LEU A 214 -6.37 -13.36 11.44
CA LEU A 214 -6.04 -12.99 10.06
C LEU A 214 -7.26 -13.17 9.15
N GLY A 215 -7.98 -14.28 9.30
CA GLY A 215 -9.26 -14.50 8.65
C GLY A 215 -10.27 -13.39 8.92
N ILE A 216 -10.45 -12.98 10.19
CA ILE A 216 -11.33 -11.86 10.57
C ILE A 216 -10.87 -10.55 9.92
N GLY A 217 -9.58 -10.23 10.00
CA GLY A 217 -9.01 -9.00 9.46
C GLY A 217 -9.26 -8.86 7.96
N VAL A 218 -8.96 -9.92 7.20
CA VAL A 218 -9.20 -9.95 5.75
C VAL A 218 -10.70 -9.94 5.46
N PHE A 219 -11.52 -10.66 6.24
CA PHE A 219 -12.98 -10.65 6.12
C PHE A 219 -13.57 -9.24 6.25
N LEU A 220 -13.12 -8.46 7.24
CA LEU A 220 -13.55 -7.07 7.41
C LEU A 220 -13.20 -6.22 6.19
N GLN A 221 -12.01 -6.42 5.62
CA GLN A 221 -11.57 -5.67 4.43
C GLN A 221 -12.38 -6.01 3.19
N VAL A 222 -12.51 -7.30 2.90
CA VAL A 222 -13.32 -7.74 1.74
C VAL A 222 -14.78 -7.39 1.94
N GLY A 223 -15.30 -7.42 3.18
CA GLY A 223 -16.66 -6.97 3.51
C GLY A 223 -16.88 -5.49 3.20
N VAL A 224 -15.98 -4.61 3.67
CA VAL A 224 -16.05 -3.17 3.38
C VAL A 224 -15.91 -2.91 1.89
N SER A 225 -14.98 -3.56 1.20
CA SER A 225 -14.77 -3.39 -0.24
C SER A 225 -15.93 -3.95 -1.06
N THR A 226 -16.52 -5.09 -0.70
CA THR A 226 -17.75 -5.62 -1.31
C THR A 226 -18.90 -4.63 -1.12
N TYR A 227 -19.09 -4.11 0.09
CA TYR A 227 -20.16 -3.14 0.35
C TYR A 227 -19.96 -1.86 -0.48
N SER A 228 -18.71 -1.39 -0.58
CA SER A 228 -18.34 -0.25 -1.42
C SER A 228 -18.60 -0.51 -2.91
N LEU A 229 -18.29 -1.73 -3.39
CA LEU A 229 -18.52 -2.14 -4.76
C LEU A 229 -20.01 -2.31 -5.09
N LEU A 230 -20.82 -2.84 -4.17
CA LEU A 230 -22.27 -2.98 -4.37
C LEU A 230 -22.97 -1.63 -4.43
N CYS A 231 -22.45 -0.63 -3.73
CA CYS A 231 -22.91 0.75 -3.80
C CYS A 231 -22.22 1.58 -4.91
N SER A 232 -21.44 0.95 -5.80
CA SER A 232 -20.60 1.65 -6.78
C SER A 232 -21.33 2.20 -8.00
N ASN A 233 -22.66 2.27 -8.00
CA ASN A 233 -23.42 2.85 -9.12
C ASN A 233 -23.00 4.32 -9.42
N GLU A 234 -22.30 4.94 -8.47
CA GLU A 234 -21.79 6.31 -8.54
C GLU A 234 -20.35 6.42 -9.08
N VAL A 235 -19.66 5.30 -9.35
CA VAL A 235 -18.27 5.30 -9.84
C VAL A 235 -18.26 5.54 -11.34
N LYS A 236 -17.66 6.67 -11.76
CA LYS A 236 -17.55 7.04 -13.17
C LYS A 236 -16.48 6.26 -13.90
N THR A 237 -15.29 6.15 -13.31
CA THR A 237 -14.15 5.42 -13.89
C THR A 237 -13.45 4.60 -12.82
N TRP A 238 -12.91 3.45 -13.24
CA TRP A 238 -12.10 2.56 -12.40
C TRP A 238 -10.60 2.73 -12.64
N ASN A 239 -10.20 3.67 -13.50
CA ASN A 239 -8.81 3.95 -13.81
C ASN A 239 -8.15 4.81 -12.71
N ASN A 240 -6.86 4.58 -12.47
CA ASN A 240 -6.08 5.43 -11.56
C ASN A 240 -5.37 6.57 -12.30
N ASN A 241 -5.47 6.62 -13.63
CA ASN A 241 -4.87 7.65 -14.46
C ASN A 241 -5.41 9.05 -14.13
N LEU A 242 -4.51 10.04 -14.07
CA LEU A 242 -4.87 11.42 -13.77
C LEU A 242 -5.80 12.01 -14.83
N LEU A 243 -5.50 11.82 -16.12
CA LEU A 243 -6.25 12.44 -17.21
C LEU A 243 -7.66 11.85 -17.35
N SER A 244 -7.79 10.53 -17.32
CA SER A 244 -9.09 9.85 -17.32
C SER A 244 -9.98 10.34 -16.16
N ASN A 245 -9.41 10.43 -14.96
CA ASN A 245 -10.15 10.92 -13.80
C ASN A 245 -10.49 12.42 -13.88
N ALA A 246 -9.60 13.23 -14.46
CA ALA A 246 -9.84 14.66 -14.67
C ALA A 246 -10.93 14.91 -15.72
N ARG A 247 -10.97 14.13 -16.80
CA ARG A 247 -12.05 14.16 -17.79
C ARG A 247 -13.39 13.81 -17.16
N ALA A 248 -13.46 12.69 -16.43
CA ALA A 248 -14.69 12.27 -15.77
C ALA A 248 -15.16 13.24 -14.67
N TRP A 249 -14.23 13.97 -14.04
CA TRP A 249 -14.51 15.07 -13.11
C TRP A 249 -15.12 16.27 -13.85
N LEU A 250 -14.54 16.69 -14.98
CA LEU A 250 -15.05 17.76 -15.84
C LEU A 250 -16.46 17.47 -16.35
N ASP A 251 -16.67 16.31 -16.98
CA ASP A 251 -17.96 15.90 -17.54
C ASP A 251 -19.08 15.89 -16.48
N GLY A 252 -18.74 15.73 -15.20
CA GLY A 252 -19.71 15.81 -14.11
C GLY A 252 -19.99 17.21 -13.59
N ASN A 253 -18.99 18.08 -13.60
CA ASN A 253 -19.16 19.46 -13.20
C ASN A 253 -19.93 20.24 -14.26
N ASP A 254 -19.66 20.01 -15.54
CA ASP A 254 -20.41 20.62 -16.65
C ASP A 254 -21.89 20.19 -16.65
N ALA A 255 -22.18 18.97 -16.19
CA ALA A 255 -23.55 18.49 -16.03
C ALA A 255 -24.27 19.05 -14.79
N THR A 256 -23.56 19.65 -13.84
CA THR A 256 -24.12 20.14 -12.56
C THR A 256 -24.09 21.66 -12.43
N ASN A 257 -23.18 22.35 -13.13
CA ASN A 257 -23.10 23.79 -13.20
C ASN A 257 -23.19 24.21 -14.67
N ASP A 258 -24.19 25.03 -15.02
CA ASP A 258 -24.03 26.00 -16.11
C ASP A 258 -22.84 26.86 -15.70
N LEU A 259 -21.64 26.54 -16.19
CA LEU A 259 -20.45 27.37 -16.02
C LEU A 259 -20.70 28.67 -16.79
N SER A 260 -21.41 29.56 -16.13
CA SER A 260 -21.56 30.96 -16.49
C SER A 260 -20.17 31.53 -16.70
N GLU A 261 -19.97 32.10 -17.88
CA GLU A 261 -18.95 33.10 -18.19
C GLU A 261 -18.64 33.95 -16.95
N ASP A 262 -17.54 33.66 -16.25
CA ASP A 262 -16.94 34.73 -15.48
C ASP A 262 -15.43 34.52 -15.32
N THR A 263 -14.74 35.49 -15.89
CA THR A 263 -13.34 35.86 -15.69
C THR A 263 -12.33 34.73 -15.85
N ASP A 264 -11.89 34.51 -17.10
CA ASP A 264 -10.62 33.84 -17.40
C ASP A 264 -9.47 34.71 -16.85
N PRO A 265 -8.77 34.31 -15.77
CA PRO A 265 -7.55 35.00 -15.41
C PRO A 265 -6.52 34.71 -16.50
N GLU A 266 -5.99 35.76 -17.13
CA GLU A 266 -4.78 35.67 -17.94
C GLU A 266 -3.64 35.10 -17.09
N PHE A 267 -3.44 33.79 -17.15
CA PHE A 267 -2.27 33.17 -16.57
C PHE A 267 -1.09 33.47 -17.47
N THR A 268 -0.31 34.47 -17.06
CA THR A 268 0.97 34.79 -17.67
C THR A 268 1.98 33.73 -17.27
N PHE A 269 2.22 32.77 -18.18
CA PHE A 269 3.34 31.86 -18.03
C PHE A 269 4.62 32.61 -18.38
N SER A 270 5.39 32.98 -17.35
CA SER A 270 6.83 33.05 -17.53
C SER A 270 7.34 31.61 -17.53
N SER A 271 8.14 31.24 -18.54
CA SER A 271 8.95 30.02 -18.57
C SER A 271 9.91 30.01 -17.37
N ARG A 272 9.37 29.80 -16.16
CA ARG A 272 10.18 29.60 -14.97
C ARG A 272 10.77 28.22 -15.11
N GLY A 273 12.09 28.15 -15.31
CA GLY A 273 12.81 26.87 -15.38
C GLY A 273 12.69 26.00 -14.12
N VAL A 274 12.13 26.53 -13.03
CA VAL A 274 11.90 25.82 -11.76
C VAL A 274 10.50 26.15 -11.22
N GLN A 275 9.70 25.11 -11.01
CA GLN A 275 8.32 25.23 -10.58
C GLN A 275 8.15 24.97 -9.08
N ASP A 276 6.93 25.20 -8.60
CA ASP A 276 6.51 24.96 -7.22
C ASP A 276 6.63 23.48 -6.84
N SER A 277 7.12 23.24 -5.64
CA SER A 277 7.26 21.91 -5.07
C SER A 277 5.91 21.36 -4.57
N MET A 278 5.84 20.06 -4.30
CA MET A 278 4.65 19.42 -3.70
C MET A 278 4.20 20.13 -2.40
N LEU A 279 5.17 20.61 -1.61
CA LEU A 279 4.91 21.29 -0.32
C LEU A 279 4.15 22.60 -0.44
N SER A 280 4.26 23.32 -1.57
CA SER A 280 3.55 24.58 -1.79
C SER A 280 2.17 24.36 -2.37
N ILE A 281 1.98 23.32 -3.19
CA ILE A 281 0.70 23.01 -3.83
C ILE A 281 -0.25 22.25 -2.89
N ALA A 282 0.28 21.36 -2.06
CA ALA A 282 -0.49 20.49 -1.18
C ALA A 282 -0.10 20.71 0.29
N PRO A 283 -0.67 21.70 1.02
CA PRO A 283 -0.23 22.03 2.38
C PRO A 283 -0.45 20.89 3.39
N HIS A 284 -1.43 20.01 3.14
CA HIS A 284 -1.69 18.82 3.96
C HIS A 284 -0.49 17.85 4.01
N VAL A 285 0.36 17.87 2.98
CA VAL A 285 1.58 17.07 2.89
C VAL A 285 2.61 17.46 3.97
N GLN A 286 2.55 18.69 4.51
CA GLN A 286 3.42 19.08 5.63
C GLN A 286 3.14 18.28 6.91
N ILE A 287 1.89 17.88 7.14
CA ILE A 287 1.53 17.02 8.28
C ILE A 287 2.11 15.62 8.03
N VAL A 288 1.93 15.09 6.83
CA VAL A 288 2.45 13.78 6.42
C VAL A 288 3.98 13.72 6.55
N ARG A 289 4.68 14.76 6.10
CA ARG A 289 6.14 14.91 6.27
C ARG A 289 6.56 14.85 7.74
N ARG A 290 5.86 15.59 8.62
CA ARG A 290 6.15 15.58 10.06
C ARG A 290 5.91 14.20 10.68
N LEU A 291 4.86 13.49 10.26
CA LEU A 291 4.58 12.13 10.72
C LEU A 291 5.69 11.16 10.32
N ILE A 292 6.12 11.16 9.05
CA ILE A 292 7.19 10.27 8.56
C ILE A 292 8.49 10.46 9.36
N TRP A 293 8.92 11.71 9.57
CA TRP A 293 10.09 12.00 10.38
C TRP A 293 9.89 11.67 11.86
N GLY A 294 8.66 11.82 12.39
CA GLY A 294 8.29 11.39 13.73
C GLY A 294 8.47 9.88 13.92
N PHE A 295 8.05 9.07 12.96
CA PHE A 295 8.29 7.62 12.98
C PHE A 295 9.79 7.27 12.89
N CYS A 296 10.56 8.00 12.09
CA CYS A 296 12.02 7.79 12.05
C CYS A 296 12.68 8.09 13.40
N ALA A 297 12.29 9.20 14.04
CA ALA A 297 12.76 9.54 15.38
C ALA A 297 12.36 8.47 16.39
N LEU A 298 11.12 7.97 16.33
CA LEU A 298 10.62 6.90 17.18
C LEU A 298 11.46 5.62 17.04
N PHE A 299 11.69 5.14 15.82
CA PHE A 299 12.52 3.94 15.60
C PHE A 299 13.98 4.15 16.00
N THR A 300 14.51 5.35 15.81
CA THR A 300 15.87 5.70 16.25
C THR A 300 15.97 5.66 17.77
N VAL A 301 15.04 6.30 18.48
CA VAL A 301 15.00 6.29 19.95
C VAL A 301 14.80 4.87 20.47
N TRP A 302 13.91 4.08 19.87
CA TRP A 302 13.69 2.69 20.25
C TRP A 302 14.96 1.85 20.07
N SER A 303 15.59 1.91 18.90
CA SER A 303 16.84 1.21 18.58
C SER A 303 17.98 1.60 19.54
N MET A 304 18.16 2.90 19.78
CA MET A 304 19.19 3.40 20.71
C MET A 304 18.92 2.96 22.15
N SER A 305 17.67 3.08 22.62
CA SER A 305 17.30 2.69 23.98
C SER A 305 17.56 1.20 24.21
N GLN A 306 17.16 0.37 23.25
CA GLN A 306 17.43 -1.07 23.32
C GLN A 306 18.92 -1.37 23.23
N GLY A 307 19.67 -0.71 22.35
CA GLY A 307 21.12 -0.85 22.25
C GLY A 307 21.84 -0.49 23.56
N ILE A 308 21.43 0.59 24.23
CA ILE A 308 21.97 0.99 25.54
C ILE A 308 21.63 -0.05 26.61
N VAL A 309 20.39 -0.53 26.66
CA VAL A 309 20.01 -1.57 27.61
C VAL A 309 20.82 -2.84 27.37
N THR A 310 20.91 -3.33 26.12
CA THR A 310 21.75 -4.49 25.75
C THR A 310 23.22 -4.30 26.13
N ALA A 311 23.78 -3.11 25.93
CA ALA A 311 25.17 -2.82 26.28
C ALA A 311 25.41 -2.74 27.80
N THR A 312 24.42 -2.27 28.58
CA THR A 312 24.56 -2.05 30.02
C THR A 312 24.22 -3.27 30.86
N THR A 313 23.20 -4.05 30.48
CA THR A 313 22.82 -5.28 31.18
C THR A 313 23.69 -6.48 30.79
N GLY A 314 24.57 -6.31 29.80
CA GLY A 314 25.18 -7.41 29.08
C GLY A 314 24.16 -8.15 28.22
N TYR A 315 24.64 -9.09 27.41
CA TYR A 315 23.77 -10.00 26.70
C TYR A 315 23.06 -10.90 27.72
N MET A 316 21.78 -10.62 27.99
CA MET A 316 20.87 -11.61 28.61
C MET A 316 20.84 -12.93 27.81
N ALA A 317 21.30 -12.88 26.56
CA ALA A 317 21.39 -13.97 25.60
C ALA A 317 22.80 -14.56 25.44
N GLU A 318 23.73 -14.41 26.41
CA GLU A 318 25.01 -15.17 26.40
C GLU A 318 24.79 -16.67 26.17
N ASN A 319 23.60 -17.20 26.51
CA ASN A 319 23.23 -18.58 26.17
C ASN A 319 22.69 -18.75 24.74
N PHE A 320 21.90 -17.81 24.19
CA PHE A 320 21.18 -18.03 22.91
C PHE A 320 22.03 -17.78 21.66
N GLY A 321 22.99 -16.85 21.71
CA GLY A 321 23.91 -16.60 20.59
C GLY A 321 24.80 -17.82 20.29
N ASP A 322 25.18 -18.56 21.33
CA ASP A 322 25.93 -19.82 21.21
C ASP A 322 25.05 -20.97 20.72
N PHE A 323 23.73 -20.94 21.01
CA PHE A 323 22.80 -21.99 20.57
C PHE A 323 22.46 -21.93 19.08
N SER A 324 22.48 -20.76 18.43
CA SER A 324 22.17 -20.66 17.00
C SER A 324 23.38 -20.14 16.21
N SER A 325 24.28 -21.03 15.82
CA SER A 325 25.51 -20.71 15.06
C SER A 325 25.26 -20.23 13.61
N GLY A 326 24.00 -20.09 13.19
CA GLY A 326 23.60 -19.63 11.86
C GLY A 326 23.31 -18.13 11.78
N LEU A 327 23.51 -17.55 10.59
CA LEU A 327 23.19 -16.16 10.27
C LEU A 327 21.73 -15.79 10.61
N GLU A 328 20.81 -16.71 10.37
CA GLU A 328 19.37 -16.57 10.67
C GLU A 328 19.10 -16.44 12.16
N GLY A 329 19.77 -17.27 12.96
CA GLY A 329 19.69 -17.21 14.41
C GLY A 329 20.25 -15.89 14.94
N TYR A 330 21.41 -15.45 14.42
CA TYR A 330 21.98 -14.16 14.78
C TYR A 330 21.03 -12.99 14.45
N TRP A 331 20.47 -12.97 13.24
CA TRP A 331 19.49 -11.95 12.81
C TRP A 331 18.30 -11.84 13.78
N ARG A 332 17.83 -12.96 14.31
CA ARG A 332 16.65 -13.00 15.19
C ARG A 332 16.97 -12.72 16.64
N PHE A 333 18.01 -13.35 17.19
CA PHE A 333 18.23 -13.43 18.63
C PHE A 333 19.18 -12.36 19.15
N TYR A 334 19.90 -11.65 18.28
CA TYR A 334 20.88 -10.66 18.71
C TYR A 334 20.26 -9.47 19.45
N GLY A 335 20.73 -9.26 20.68
CA GLY A 335 20.29 -8.16 21.55
C GLY A 335 18.81 -8.23 21.90
N ALA A 336 18.22 -9.42 21.81
CA ALA A 336 16.81 -9.60 22.05
C ALA A 336 16.47 -9.53 23.54
N MET A 337 15.34 -8.92 23.84
CA MET A 337 14.76 -8.85 25.17
C MET A 337 13.39 -9.50 25.13
N TYR A 338 13.08 -10.28 26.15
CA TYR A 338 11.78 -10.93 26.29
C TYR A 338 11.11 -10.58 27.61
N TRP A 339 9.79 -10.46 27.57
CA TRP A 339 8.96 -10.28 28.76
C TRP A 339 7.88 -11.35 28.81
N ASP A 340 7.97 -12.22 29.83
CA ASP A 340 6.99 -13.28 30.07
C ASP A 340 5.73 -12.74 30.78
N TYR A 341 4.56 -12.98 30.19
CA TYR A 341 3.27 -12.62 30.77
C TYR A 341 2.96 -13.36 32.08
N LYS A 342 3.62 -14.49 32.38
CA LYS A 342 3.42 -15.24 33.64
C LYS A 342 3.71 -14.43 34.90
N LYS A 343 4.53 -13.38 34.78
CA LYS A 343 4.74 -12.42 35.88
C LYS A 343 3.49 -11.59 36.20
N ILE A 344 2.57 -11.47 35.26
CA ILE A 344 1.36 -10.63 35.32
C ILE A 344 0.10 -11.50 35.48
N THR A 345 0.02 -12.65 34.81
CA THR A 345 -1.17 -13.51 34.82
C THR A 345 -0.80 -14.98 35.12
N LYS A 346 -1.65 -15.68 35.90
CA LYS A 346 -1.42 -17.09 36.27
C LYS A 346 -1.46 -18.07 35.09
N SER A 347 -2.18 -17.71 34.02
CA SER A 347 -2.16 -18.39 32.72
C SER A 347 -1.73 -17.40 31.64
N PRO A 348 -0.88 -17.78 30.67
CA PRO A 348 -0.49 -16.88 29.59
C PRO A 348 -1.69 -16.64 28.67
N PRO A 349 -2.21 -15.40 28.56
CA PRO A 349 -3.29 -15.08 27.65
C PRO A 349 -2.72 -14.90 26.25
N TYR A 350 -2.75 -15.94 25.40
CA TYR A 350 -2.30 -15.85 23.99
C TYR A 350 -2.99 -14.70 23.22
N TRP A 351 -4.24 -14.38 23.60
CA TRP A 351 -4.98 -13.26 23.05
C TRP A 351 -4.34 -11.90 23.35
N LEU A 352 -3.62 -11.76 24.48
CA LEU A 352 -2.96 -10.50 24.84
C LEU A 352 -1.77 -10.21 23.94
N GLY A 353 -0.95 -11.23 23.64
CA GLY A 353 0.16 -11.10 22.69
C GLY A 353 -0.32 -10.64 21.33
N LEU A 354 -1.38 -11.28 20.83
CA LEU A 354 -2.01 -10.89 19.56
C LEU A 354 -2.52 -9.43 19.59
N ILE A 355 -3.16 -8.98 20.67
CA ILE A 355 -3.61 -7.58 20.80
C ILE A 355 -2.42 -6.62 20.75
N ILE A 356 -1.34 -6.91 21.49
CA ILE A 356 -0.13 -6.08 21.49
C ILE A 356 0.46 -6.02 20.08
N GLN A 357 0.54 -7.15 19.38
CA GLN A 357 1.02 -7.22 18.01
C GLN A 357 0.17 -6.37 17.06
N ILE A 358 -1.16 -6.48 17.14
CA ILE A 358 -2.10 -5.70 16.32
C ILE A 358 -1.94 -4.20 16.57
N ILE A 359 -1.83 -3.78 17.84
CA ILE A 359 -1.64 -2.37 18.19
C ILE A 359 -0.32 -1.87 17.60
N ALA A 360 0.78 -2.57 17.84
CA ALA A 360 2.10 -2.14 17.36
C ALA A 360 2.17 -2.10 15.82
N GLN A 361 1.60 -3.11 15.16
CA GLN A 361 1.51 -3.16 13.70
C GLN A 361 0.63 -2.04 13.11
N SER A 362 -0.42 -1.61 13.82
CA SER A 362 -1.28 -0.53 13.36
C SER A 362 -0.51 0.79 13.20
N PHE A 363 0.40 1.10 14.13
CA PHE A 363 1.27 2.27 14.04
C PHE A 363 2.19 2.20 12.82
N LEU A 364 2.83 1.04 12.62
CA LEU A 364 3.70 0.82 11.46
C LEU A 364 2.93 1.00 10.15
N THR A 365 1.74 0.40 10.07
CA THR A 365 0.99 0.41 8.83
C THR A 365 0.42 1.80 8.51
N PHE A 366 0.05 2.56 9.54
CA PHE A 366 -0.29 3.97 9.39
C PHE A 366 0.87 4.79 8.81
N ALA A 367 2.10 4.55 9.29
CA ALA A 367 3.30 5.20 8.76
C ALA A 367 3.52 4.88 7.27
N LEU A 368 3.38 3.61 6.88
CA LEU A 368 3.51 3.18 5.49
C LEU A 368 2.44 3.79 4.58
N HIS A 369 1.20 3.92 5.04
CA HIS A 369 0.13 4.61 4.30
C HIS A 369 0.42 6.10 4.10
N CYS A 370 1.06 6.76 5.07
CA CYS A 370 1.51 8.14 4.93
C CYS A 370 2.54 8.29 3.79
N VAL A 371 3.50 7.37 3.70
CA VAL A 371 4.51 7.35 2.63
C VAL A 371 3.88 7.05 1.27
N GLU A 372 2.98 6.06 1.21
CA GLU A 372 2.26 5.67 0.00
C GLU A 372 1.52 6.85 -0.64
N LEU A 373 0.91 7.72 0.16
CA LEU A 373 0.26 8.92 -0.34
C LEU A 373 1.23 9.82 -1.14
N LEU A 374 2.45 10.02 -0.64
CA LEU A 374 3.45 10.86 -1.31
C LEU A 374 3.89 10.25 -2.64
N PHE A 375 4.02 8.91 -2.67
CA PHE A 375 4.30 8.18 -3.89
C PHE A 375 3.17 8.31 -4.91
N ASN A 376 1.91 8.26 -4.46
CA ASN A 376 0.76 8.45 -5.36
C ASN A 376 0.72 9.87 -5.95
N LEU A 377 0.97 10.91 -5.15
CA LEU A 377 1.07 12.29 -5.65
C LEU A 377 2.27 12.48 -6.61
N SER A 378 3.42 11.87 -6.29
CA SER A 378 4.61 11.87 -7.15
C SER A 378 4.34 11.15 -8.48
N ARG A 379 3.60 10.04 -8.45
CA ARG A 379 3.21 9.28 -9.64
C ARG A 379 2.27 10.08 -10.52
N ASP A 380 1.29 10.75 -9.92
CA ASP A 380 0.33 11.57 -10.65
C ASP A 380 1.05 12.75 -11.35
N GLU A 381 2.03 13.38 -10.70
CA GLU A 381 2.88 14.39 -11.34
C GLU A 381 3.80 13.79 -12.41
N ALA A 382 4.36 12.60 -12.20
CA ALA A 382 5.18 11.95 -13.22
C ALA A 382 4.37 11.62 -14.49
N ALA A 383 3.15 11.10 -14.33
CA ALA A 383 2.22 10.86 -15.43
C ALA A 383 1.83 12.18 -16.12
N TRP A 384 1.59 13.25 -15.36
CA TRP A 384 1.34 14.58 -15.92
C TRP A 384 2.49 15.07 -16.81
N ARG A 385 3.75 14.87 -16.38
CA ARG A 385 4.95 15.28 -17.13
C ARG A 385 5.21 14.50 -18.40
N GLU A 386 4.67 13.30 -18.53
CA GLU A 386 4.80 12.53 -19.76
C GLU A 386 4.12 13.25 -20.95
N LEU A 387 3.16 14.16 -20.70
CA LEU A 387 2.51 14.97 -21.75
C LEU A 387 3.50 15.83 -22.54
N GLU A 388 4.54 16.35 -21.89
CA GLU A 388 5.54 17.23 -22.52
C GLU A 388 6.57 16.42 -23.32
N THR A 389 6.82 15.16 -22.97
CA THR A 389 7.94 14.38 -23.51
C THR A 389 7.51 13.36 -24.55
N VAL A 390 6.68 12.40 -24.14
CA VAL A 390 6.33 11.22 -24.93
C VAL A 390 4.85 11.23 -25.30
N GLY A 391 4.03 12.03 -24.62
CA GLY A 391 2.58 12.07 -24.72
C GLY A 391 1.91 10.95 -23.93
N VAL A 392 0.77 11.25 -23.33
CA VAL A 392 0.04 10.36 -22.41
C VAL A 392 -1.24 9.88 -23.05
N ASP A 393 -1.54 8.59 -22.93
CA ASP A 393 -2.82 8.05 -23.35
C ASP A 393 -3.92 8.54 -22.37
N ALA A 394 -4.99 9.12 -22.91
CA ALA A 394 -6.11 9.61 -22.11
C ALA A 394 -6.80 8.45 -21.37
N ASP A 395 -6.93 7.29 -22.05
CA ASP A 395 -7.53 6.06 -21.54
C ASP A 395 -6.51 4.91 -21.54
N PRO A 396 -5.56 4.92 -20.59
CA PRO A 396 -4.49 3.96 -20.61
C PRO A 396 -4.97 2.58 -20.15
N SER A 397 -4.35 1.54 -20.70
CA SER A 397 -4.63 0.15 -20.31
C SER A 397 -4.35 -0.10 -18.82
N MET A 398 -4.94 -1.16 -18.26
CA MET A 398 -4.75 -1.59 -16.87
C MET A 398 -3.26 -1.71 -16.45
N ARG A 399 -2.35 -2.00 -17.39
CA ARG A 399 -0.90 -2.09 -17.12
C ARG A 399 -0.29 -0.77 -16.66
N SER A 400 -0.87 0.36 -17.05
CA SER A 400 -0.43 1.69 -16.62
C SER A 400 -0.59 1.91 -15.10
N ASN A 401 -1.50 1.20 -14.46
CA ASN A 401 -1.66 1.23 -13.00
C ASN A 401 -0.45 0.64 -12.26
N PHE A 402 0.34 -0.21 -12.92
CA PHE A 402 1.59 -0.78 -12.37
C PHE A 402 2.79 0.10 -12.67
N SER A 403 2.76 1.33 -12.14
CA SER A 403 3.92 2.22 -12.22
C SER A 403 5.09 1.64 -11.41
N ARG A 404 6.33 1.94 -11.81
CA ARG A 404 7.53 1.56 -11.05
C ARG A 404 7.46 2.05 -9.60
N GLN A 405 6.88 3.23 -9.37
CA GLN A 405 6.71 3.82 -8.04
C GLN A 405 5.76 2.98 -7.17
N THR A 406 4.64 2.52 -7.74
CA THR A 406 3.67 1.65 -7.06
C THR A 406 4.26 0.28 -6.72
N LEU A 407 5.02 -0.32 -7.65
CA LEU A 407 5.69 -1.60 -7.39
C LEU A 407 6.75 -1.49 -6.28
N ILE A 408 7.56 -0.42 -6.30
CA ILE A 408 8.54 -0.17 -5.23
C ILE A 408 7.83 -0.05 -3.89
N MET A 409 6.73 0.69 -3.81
CA MET A 409 5.97 0.82 -2.56
C MET A 409 5.36 -0.50 -2.09
N LEU A 410 4.80 -1.30 -2.99
CA LEU A 410 4.27 -2.63 -2.67
C LEU A 410 5.34 -3.53 -2.05
N VAL A 411 6.52 -3.59 -2.69
CA VAL A 411 7.66 -4.38 -2.20
C VAL A 411 8.17 -3.85 -0.86
N MET A 412 8.34 -2.53 -0.73
CA MET A 412 8.82 -1.92 0.52
C MET A 412 7.85 -2.14 1.68
N LYS A 413 6.53 -2.05 1.46
CA LYS A 413 5.51 -2.35 2.48
C LYS A 413 5.66 -3.80 2.97
N ALA A 414 5.69 -4.76 2.05
CA ALA A 414 5.80 -6.18 2.38
C ALA A 414 7.09 -6.48 3.15
N ILE A 415 8.23 -5.94 2.70
CA ILE A 415 9.54 -6.13 3.38
C ILE A 415 9.51 -5.50 4.77
N ILE A 416 9.04 -4.26 4.91
CA ILE A 416 9.02 -3.55 6.19
C ILE A 416 8.13 -4.26 7.21
N GLN A 417 6.96 -4.72 6.79
CA GLN A 417 6.04 -5.46 7.66
C GLN A 417 6.61 -6.81 8.07
N TRP A 418 7.28 -7.51 7.14
CA TRP A 418 7.98 -8.76 7.42
C TRP A 418 9.15 -8.56 8.40
N VAL A 419 10.01 -7.55 8.19
CA VAL A 419 11.11 -7.20 9.11
C VAL A 419 10.57 -6.81 10.49
N PHE A 420 9.46 -6.06 10.54
CA PHE A 420 8.82 -5.71 11.80
C PHE A 420 8.35 -6.94 12.57
N GLY A 421 7.87 -7.98 11.89
CA GLY A 421 7.45 -9.21 12.56
C GLY A 421 8.57 -9.95 13.28
N TYR A 422 9.84 -9.75 12.86
CA TYR A 422 11.02 -10.19 13.63
C TYR A 422 11.46 -9.18 14.69
N ALA A 423 11.25 -7.88 14.45
CA ALA A 423 11.62 -6.82 15.38
C ALA A 423 10.79 -6.88 16.67
N LEU A 424 9.50 -7.13 16.53
CA LEU A 424 8.55 -7.27 17.62
C LEU A 424 7.67 -8.48 17.36
N THR A 425 7.74 -9.47 18.24
CA THR A 425 6.86 -10.63 18.19
C THR A 425 6.19 -10.79 19.54
N ALA A 426 4.88 -10.62 19.59
CA ALA A 426 4.08 -10.79 20.80
C ALA A 426 3.14 -12.00 20.67
N ASP A 427 3.40 -13.06 21.44
CA ASP A 427 2.58 -14.26 21.47
C ASP A 427 2.42 -14.79 22.91
N VAL A 428 3.27 -15.73 23.36
CA VAL A 428 3.36 -16.16 24.77
C VAL A 428 4.18 -15.19 25.62
N SER A 429 5.05 -14.43 24.97
CA SER A 429 5.85 -13.36 25.55
C SER A 429 5.94 -12.21 24.55
N VAL A 430 6.32 -11.03 25.02
CA VAL A 430 6.73 -9.93 24.13
C VAL A 430 8.22 -10.07 23.90
N ASN A 431 8.61 -10.21 22.63
CA ASN A 431 10.01 -10.27 22.23
C ASN A 431 10.35 -9.10 21.34
N ILE A 432 11.50 -8.50 21.65
CA ILE A 432 12.00 -7.31 20.97
C ILE A 432 13.43 -7.62 20.54
N ALA A 433 13.69 -7.71 19.23
CA ALA A 433 15.00 -8.05 18.68
C ALA A 433 15.75 -6.82 18.15
N LEU A 434 17.02 -6.65 18.50
CA LEU A 434 17.76 -5.42 18.22
C LEU A 434 18.12 -5.27 16.74
N LEU A 435 18.65 -6.32 16.09
CA LEU A 435 19.06 -6.23 14.67
C LEU A 435 17.88 -5.93 13.73
N PRO A 436 16.72 -6.60 13.83
CA PRO A 436 15.59 -6.26 12.98
C PRO A 436 15.05 -4.85 13.26
N ILE A 437 15.14 -4.34 14.49
CA ILE A 437 14.80 -2.95 14.81
C ILE A 437 15.77 -1.95 14.15
N ILE A 438 17.07 -2.24 14.17
CA ILE A 438 18.07 -1.43 13.45
C ILE A 438 17.78 -1.45 11.96
N ALA A 439 17.47 -2.61 11.38
CA ALA A 439 17.13 -2.72 9.97
C ALA A 439 15.84 -1.97 9.64
N LEU A 440 14.82 -2.04 10.50
CA LEU A 440 13.59 -1.28 10.37
C LEU A 440 13.85 0.23 10.40
N MET A 441 14.69 0.69 11.34
CA MET A 441 15.14 2.08 11.42
C MET A 441 15.83 2.52 10.10
N VAL A 442 16.75 1.71 9.57
CA VAL A 442 17.43 2.01 8.30
C VAL A 442 16.43 2.06 7.14
N LEU A 443 15.52 1.10 7.03
CA LEU A 443 14.49 1.07 5.99
C LEU A 443 13.59 2.32 6.06
N PHE A 444 13.19 2.75 7.26
CA PHE A 444 12.40 3.97 7.44
C PHE A 444 13.19 5.23 7.13
N ILE A 445 14.48 5.31 7.46
CA ILE A 445 15.34 6.43 7.07
C ILE A 445 15.43 6.51 5.54
N VAL A 446 15.60 5.38 4.84
CA VAL A 446 15.60 5.34 3.38
C VAL A 446 14.27 5.83 2.81
N LEU A 447 13.13 5.36 3.36
CA LEU A 447 11.82 5.86 2.96
C LEU A 447 11.63 7.35 3.24
N ALA A 448 12.13 7.85 4.37
CA ALA A 448 12.01 9.26 4.73
C ALA A 448 12.88 10.15 3.84
N ILE A 449 14.10 9.73 3.52
CA ILE A 449 14.97 10.44 2.56
C ILE A 449 14.33 10.43 1.17
N GLY A 450 13.82 9.28 0.72
CA GLY A 450 13.11 9.17 -0.56
C GLY A 450 11.87 10.06 -0.61
N SER A 451 11.09 10.08 0.47
CA SER A 451 9.92 10.95 0.63
C SER A 451 10.34 12.43 0.61
N GLU A 452 11.34 12.82 1.38
CA GLU A 452 11.84 14.20 1.45
C GLU A 452 12.38 14.67 0.08
N TYR A 453 13.05 13.78 -0.65
CA TYR A 453 13.47 14.03 -2.01
C TYR A 453 12.27 14.30 -2.92
N MET A 454 11.23 13.45 -2.90
CA MET A 454 10.00 13.68 -3.67
C MET A 454 9.31 15.00 -3.32
N LEU A 455 9.25 15.34 -2.03
CA LEU A 455 8.64 16.57 -1.53
C LEU A 455 9.35 17.84 -1.99
N LYS A 456 10.69 17.82 -1.98
CA LYS A 456 11.54 18.94 -2.37
C LYS A 456 11.79 19.02 -3.86
N LYS A 457 11.60 17.91 -4.59
CA LYS A 457 11.80 17.86 -6.04
C LYS A 457 10.88 18.87 -6.70
N ARG A 458 11.49 19.95 -7.17
CA ARG A 458 10.83 20.95 -8.01
C ARG A 458 10.84 20.42 -9.44
N PRO A 459 9.67 20.17 -10.03
CA PRO A 459 9.64 19.72 -11.40
C PRO A 459 10.18 20.83 -12.31
N ARG A 460 10.88 20.39 -13.35
CA ARG A 460 11.40 21.24 -14.41
C ARG A 460 10.56 20.98 -15.66
N GLY A 461 10.52 21.96 -16.54
CA GLY A 461 9.76 21.89 -17.78
C GLY A 461 8.80 23.07 -17.88
N SER A 462 8.17 23.14 -19.03
CA SER A 462 7.23 24.20 -19.39
C SER A 462 5.81 23.91 -18.92
N LEU A 463 5.48 22.62 -18.70
CA LEU A 463 4.17 22.20 -18.21
C LEU A 463 3.96 22.57 -16.72
N PRO A 464 2.90 23.27 -16.30
CA PRO A 464 2.74 23.64 -14.89
C PRO A 464 2.51 22.45 -13.96
N ALA A 465 3.12 22.45 -12.77
CA ALA A 465 3.01 21.35 -11.80
C ALA A 465 1.58 21.23 -11.30
N SER A 466 1.05 20.01 -11.25
CA SER A 466 -0.33 19.76 -10.82
C SER A 466 -0.41 18.90 -9.58
N TYR A 467 0.52 17.95 -9.40
CA TYR A 467 0.48 16.92 -8.34
C TYR A 467 -0.91 16.30 -8.17
N GLY A 468 -1.63 16.14 -9.29
CA GLY A 468 -2.97 15.55 -9.31
C GLY A 468 -4.12 16.47 -8.90
N TYR A 469 -3.94 17.80 -8.86
CA TYR A 469 -5.02 18.75 -8.58
C TYR A 469 -5.95 18.92 -9.79
N PHE A 470 -7.21 18.44 -9.68
CA PHE A 470 -8.12 18.31 -10.82
C PHE A 470 -8.42 19.62 -11.52
N GLU A 471 -8.75 20.68 -10.77
CA GLU A 471 -9.10 21.98 -11.33
C GLU A 471 -7.95 22.60 -12.14
N ARG A 472 -6.69 22.37 -11.74
CA ARG A 472 -5.53 22.84 -12.52
C ARG A 472 -5.32 22.01 -13.77
N VAL A 473 -5.48 20.68 -13.70
CA VAL A 473 -5.40 19.81 -14.88
C VAL A 473 -6.49 20.17 -15.89
N ALA A 474 -7.72 20.32 -15.41
CA ALA A 474 -8.89 20.68 -16.19
C ALA A 474 -8.71 22.01 -16.97
N ARG A 475 -8.12 23.02 -16.32
CA ARG A 475 -7.83 24.31 -16.95
C ARG A 475 -6.69 24.27 -17.97
N LEU A 476 -5.74 23.34 -17.81
CA LEU A 476 -4.59 23.25 -18.69
C LEU A 476 -4.90 22.41 -19.93
N VAL A 477 -5.69 21.34 -19.80
CA VAL A 477 -6.07 20.51 -20.94
C VAL A 477 -7.23 21.16 -21.68
N ASP A 478 -6.95 21.66 -22.87
CA ASP A 478 -7.92 22.33 -23.75
C ASP A 478 -8.48 21.42 -24.86
N ASP A 479 -7.92 20.23 -25.05
CA ASP A 479 -8.35 19.26 -26.06
C ASP A 479 -8.41 17.86 -25.44
N TRP A 480 -9.63 17.33 -25.29
CA TRP A 480 -9.90 16.03 -24.66
C TRP A 480 -10.24 14.92 -25.67
N ASP A 481 -10.34 15.26 -26.96
CA ASP A 481 -10.93 14.37 -27.99
C ASP A 481 -9.92 13.40 -28.61
N HIS A 482 -8.70 13.39 -28.07
CA HIS A 482 -7.62 12.57 -28.59
C HIS A 482 -7.27 11.42 -27.64
N ALA A 483 -7.02 10.25 -28.25
CA ALA A 483 -6.61 9.06 -27.51
C ALA A 483 -5.27 9.25 -26.78
N ARG A 484 -4.40 10.09 -27.33
CA ARG A 484 -3.10 10.44 -26.77
C ARG A 484 -2.91 11.95 -26.82
N LEU A 485 -2.51 12.53 -25.71
CA LEU A 485 -2.36 13.96 -25.54
C LEU A 485 -0.89 14.35 -25.43
N PHE A 486 -0.55 15.47 -26.05
CA PHE A 486 0.77 16.10 -25.99
C PHE A 486 0.60 17.56 -25.60
N TRP A 487 1.52 18.08 -24.79
CA TRP A 487 1.57 19.49 -24.40
C TRP A 487 2.59 20.27 -25.24
N GLY A 488 2.26 21.49 -25.66
CA GLY A 488 3.23 22.39 -26.30
C GLY A 488 2.64 23.67 -26.87
N ASP A 489 3.41 24.33 -27.72
CA ASP A 489 3.07 25.60 -28.38
C ASP A 489 2.05 25.38 -29.51
N LYS A 490 0.90 26.06 -29.44
CA LYS A 490 -0.14 26.07 -30.48
C LYS A 490 0.02 27.21 -31.49
N GLY A 491 1.08 28.00 -31.37
CA GLY A 491 1.34 29.18 -32.18
C GLY A 491 0.84 30.47 -31.53
N CYS A 492 1.10 31.58 -32.19
CA CYS A 492 0.76 32.90 -31.69
C CYS A 492 -0.48 33.45 -32.38
N PHE A 493 -1.38 34.02 -31.57
CA PHE A 493 -2.56 34.70 -32.07
C PHE A 493 -2.28 36.21 -32.22
N LYS A 494 -3.25 36.98 -32.71
CA LYS A 494 -3.13 38.45 -32.80
C LYS A 494 -2.70 39.01 -31.43
N ASP A 495 -1.81 40.01 -31.44
CA ASP A 495 -1.22 40.70 -30.28
C ASP A 495 0.01 40.06 -29.58
N ARG A 496 0.80 39.23 -30.28
CA ARG A 496 2.08 38.65 -29.79
C ARG A 496 1.98 37.74 -28.55
N VAL A 497 0.78 37.35 -28.15
CA VAL A 497 0.56 36.34 -27.11
C VAL A 497 0.48 34.97 -27.79
N CYS A 498 1.28 34.01 -27.32
CA CYS A 498 1.28 32.66 -27.85
C CYS A 498 0.39 31.75 -27.01
N ARG A 499 -0.13 30.66 -27.59
CA ARG A 499 -1.05 29.76 -26.90
C ARG A 499 -0.35 28.47 -26.54
N ALA A 500 -0.47 28.05 -25.28
CA ALA A 500 -0.01 26.75 -24.81
C ALA A 500 -1.22 25.85 -24.58
N GLY A 501 -1.12 24.59 -24.97
CA GLY A 501 -2.23 23.66 -24.81
C GLY A 501 -1.89 22.23 -25.14
N THR A 502 -2.92 21.40 -25.15
CA THR A 502 -2.88 19.98 -25.49
C THR A 502 -3.34 19.71 -26.92
N ALA A 503 -2.78 18.70 -27.57
CA ALA A 503 -3.25 18.23 -28.88
C ALA A 503 -2.99 16.73 -29.07
N GLY A 504 -3.66 16.12 -30.06
CA GLY A 504 -3.51 14.71 -30.43
C GLY A 504 -2.20 14.35 -31.13
N ARG A 505 -1.37 15.36 -31.42
CA ARG A 505 -0.07 15.24 -32.08
C ARG A 505 0.96 16.00 -31.27
N ARG A 506 2.23 15.57 -31.38
CA ARG A 506 3.33 16.28 -30.74
C ARG A 506 3.38 17.74 -31.20
N LEU A 507 3.32 18.65 -30.24
CA LEU A 507 3.43 20.09 -30.47
C LEU A 507 4.90 20.54 -30.33
N PRO A 508 5.28 21.69 -30.94
CA PRO A 508 6.56 22.32 -30.68
C PRO A 508 6.75 22.67 -29.19
N ASP A 509 7.99 22.64 -28.72
CA ASP A 509 8.32 23.04 -27.36
C ASP A 509 8.03 24.54 -27.15
N LEU A 510 7.60 24.88 -25.94
CA LEU A 510 7.32 26.27 -25.56
C LEU A 510 8.61 27.10 -25.60
N LYS A 511 8.54 28.27 -26.22
CA LYS A 511 9.68 29.19 -26.34
C LYS A 511 9.94 29.87 -24.99
N PRO A 512 11.19 29.86 -24.49
CA PRO A 512 11.52 30.61 -23.29
C PRO A 512 11.24 32.11 -23.51
N ASP A 513 10.87 32.80 -22.43
CA ASP A 513 10.58 34.25 -22.40
C ASP A 513 9.43 34.75 -23.29
N THR A 514 8.65 33.84 -23.87
CA THR A 514 7.40 34.17 -24.57
C THR A 514 6.23 34.12 -23.60
N LEU A 515 5.32 35.09 -23.70
CA LEU A 515 4.11 35.13 -22.89
C LEU A 515 3.07 34.18 -23.48
N TYR A 516 2.71 33.16 -22.70
CA TYR A 516 1.68 32.20 -23.09
C TYR A 516 0.38 32.42 -22.32
N CYS A 517 -0.75 32.23 -22.99
CA CYS A 517 -2.05 32.05 -22.37
C CYS A 517 -2.55 30.61 -22.54
N CYS A 518 -3.29 30.11 -21.55
CA CYS A 518 -4.06 28.87 -21.65
C CYS A 518 -5.52 29.25 -21.91
N HIS A 519 -6.02 28.85 -23.07
CA HIS A 519 -7.43 28.89 -23.45
C HIS A 519 -8.05 30.27 -23.75
N GLN A 520 -8.65 30.35 -24.93
CA GLN A 520 -9.85 31.14 -25.21
C GLN A 520 -10.62 30.26 -26.21
N LYS A 521 -11.83 29.83 -25.86
CA LYS A 521 -12.70 29.16 -26.84
C LYS A 521 -12.91 30.15 -27.98
N GLU A 522 -12.46 29.80 -29.18
CA GLU A 522 -12.90 30.51 -30.38
C GLU A 522 -14.35 30.11 -30.62
N ASP A 523 -15.26 31.08 -30.46
CA ASP A 523 -16.63 31.00 -30.93
C ASP A 523 -16.70 30.87 -32.46
#